data_AF-A0A959FUV6-F1
#
_entry.id   AF-A0A959FUV6-F1
#
_cell.length_a   1.000
_cell.length_b   1.000
_cell.length_c   1.000
_cell.angle_alpha   90.00
_cell.angle_beta   90.00
_cell.angle_gamma   90.00
#
_symmetry.space_group_name_H-M   'P 1'
#
loop_
_entity.id
_entity.type
_entity.pdbx_description
1 polymer ?
#
loop_
_entity_poly.entity_id
_entity_poly.type
_entity_poly.pdbx_seq_one_letter_code
_entity_poly.pdbx_strand_id
1 'polypeptide(L)'
;MPFNIPLLTGAEAGYLDQVLKAGYFAGDGSFTRACQQQLKTLTGSRAVLLTTSCTHALEMAALLCNIQPGDEVILPSFTFVSTANAFAL
;
A
#
# COMPACT_ATOMS: atom_id res chain seq x y z
N MET A 1 -25.38 -12.30 8.66
CA MET A 1 -24.50 -11.12 8.83
C MET A 1 -23.21 -11.37 8.05
N PRO A 2 -22.69 -10.41 7.28
CA PRO A 2 -21.46 -10.58 6.50
C PRO A 2 -20.21 -10.56 7.41
N PHE A 3 -19.17 -11.28 7.01
CA PHE A 3 -17.90 -11.39 7.74
C PHE A 3 -17.06 -10.11 7.70
N ASN A 4 -17.07 -9.39 6.57
CA ASN A 4 -16.39 -8.11 6.40
C ASN A 4 -17.27 -7.19 5.54
N ILE A 5 -17.33 -5.90 5.91
CA ILE A 5 -18.02 -4.85 5.14
C ILE A 5 -17.02 -3.70 4.99
N PRO A 6 -16.77 -3.19 3.77
CA PRO A 6 -15.96 -2.00 3.58
C PRO A 6 -16.49 -0.82 4.40
N LEU A 7 -15.58 -0.10 5.06
CA LEU A 7 -15.94 1.15 5.75
C LEU A 7 -16.20 2.24 4.71
N LEU A 8 -17.41 2.80 4.74
CA LEU A 8 -17.79 3.98 3.97
C LEU A 8 -18.02 5.15 4.93
N THR A 9 -17.30 6.25 4.69
CA THR A 9 -17.35 7.49 5.47
C THR A 9 -18.40 8.47 4.94
N GLY A 10 -18.84 8.30 3.68
CA GLY A 10 -19.76 9.20 2.98
C GLY A 10 -19.06 10.33 2.21
N ALA A 11 -17.76 10.54 2.40
CA ALA A 11 -16.98 11.56 1.72
C ALA A 11 -16.38 11.09 0.37
N GLU A 12 -16.41 9.78 0.09
CA GLU A 12 -15.72 9.16 -1.04
C GLU A 12 -16.14 9.75 -2.38
N ALA A 13 -17.45 9.92 -2.59
CA ALA A 13 -17.99 10.51 -3.82
C ALA A 13 -17.51 11.94 -4.04
N GLY A 14 -17.39 12.73 -2.96
CA GLY A 14 -16.88 14.10 -3.02
C GLY A 14 -15.40 14.18 -3.38
N TYR A 15 -14.58 13.24 -2.90
CA TYR A 15 -13.18 13.16 -3.32
C TYR A 15 -13.04 12.66 -4.75
N LEU A 16 -13.85 11.69 -5.17
CA LEU A 16 -13.84 11.21 -6.56
C LEU A 16 -14.23 12.32 -7.54
N ASP A 17 -15.25 13.12 -7.23
CA ASP A 17 -15.65 14.27 -8.04
C ASP A 17 -14.51 15.30 -8.18
N GLN A 18 -13.74 15.54 -7.11
CA GLN A 18 -12.55 16.40 -7.16
C GLN A 18 -11.47 15.84 -8.09
N VAL A 19 -11.22 14.52 -8.08
CA VAL A 19 -10.28 13.87 -9.01
C VAL A 19 -10.76 14.03 -10.45
N LEU A 20 -12.05 13.76 -10.72
CA LEU A 20 -12.64 13.86 -12.05
C LEU A 20 -12.54 15.29 -12.60
N LYS A 21 -12.82 16.29 -11.78
CA LYS A 21 -12.69 17.72 -12.14
C LYS A 21 -11.24 18.15 -12.37
N ALA A 22 -10.30 17.60 -11.61
CA ALA A 22 -8.87 17.88 -11.79
C ALA A 22 -8.28 17.23 -13.06
N GLY A 23 -8.89 16.16 -13.57
CA GLY A 23 -8.47 15.47 -14.79
C GLY A 23 -7.14 14.72 -14.68
N TYR A 24 -6.62 14.51 -13.46
CA TYR A 24 -5.36 13.81 -13.20
C TYR A 24 -5.61 12.49 -12.47
N PHE A 25 -5.41 11.38 -13.17
CA PHE A 25 -5.73 10.02 -12.68
C PHE A 25 -4.49 9.16 -12.42
N ALA A 26 -3.30 9.64 -12.77
CA ALA A 26 -2.05 8.91 -12.58
C ALA A 26 -1.64 8.90 -11.10
N GLY A 27 -0.66 8.03 -10.79
CA GLY A 27 0.02 8.02 -9.49
C GLY A 27 0.67 9.37 -9.16
N ASP A 28 1.06 9.56 -7.92
CA ASP A 28 1.69 10.81 -7.45
C ASP A 28 0.85 12.08 -7.69
N GLY A 29 -0.48 11.94 -7.67
CA GLY A 29 -1.42 13.05 -7.69
C GLY A 29 -1.54 13.79 -6.35
N SER A 30 -2.44 14.78 -6.30
CA SER A 30 -2.74 15.53 -5.07
C SER A 30 -3.20 14.62 -3.92
N PHE A 31 -4.11 13.69 -4.21
CA PHE A 31 -4.62 12.74 -3.22
C PHE A 31 -3.55 11.73 -2.78
N THR A 32 -2.68 11.27 -3.68
CA THR A 32 -1.54 10.41 -3.32
C THR A 32 -0.65 11.12 -2.30
N ARG A 33 -0.25 12.36 -2.58
CA ARG A 33 0.57 13.17 -1.65
C ARG A 33 -0.13 13.43 -0.32
N ALA A 34 -1.43 13.73 -0.35
CA ALA A 34 -2.22 13.96 0.86
C ALA A 34 -2.27 12.70 1.75
N CYS A 35 -2.57 11.54 1.16
CA CYS A 35 -2.57 10.26 1.84
C CYS A 35 -1.18 9.90 2.39
N GLN A 36 -0.11 10.08 1.59
CA GLN A 36 1.26 9.87 2.06
C GLN A 36 1.59 10.72 3.28
N GLN A 37 1.22 12.01 3.27
CA GLN A 37 1.48 12.91 4.39
C GLN A 37 0.69 12.50 5.65
N GLN A 38 -0.59 12.13 5.49
CA GLN A 38 -1.40 11.67 6.62
C GLN A 38 -0.85 10.37 7.22
N LEU A 39 -0.51 9.40 6.37
CA LEU A 39 0.11 8.14 6.83
C LEU A 39 1.46 8.40 7.49
N LYS A 40 2.28 9.30 6.94
CA LYS A 40 3.57 9.67 7.54
C LYS A 40 3.40 10.21 8.96
N THR A 41 2.41 11.07 9.18
CA THR A 41 2.05 11.58 10.51
C THR A 41 1.53 10.46 11.42
N LEU A 42 0.70 9.55 10.89
CA LEU A 42 0.10 8.46 11.66
C LEU A 42 1.12 7.40 12.10
N THR A 43 2.06 7.04 11.22
CA THR A 43 3.02 5.95 11.46
C THR A 43 4.36 6.41 12.00
N GLY A 44 4.70 7.70 11.85
CA GLY A 44 6.02 8.24 12.16
C GLY A 44 7.12 7.81 11.16
N SER A 45 6.75 7.21 10.02
CA SER A 45 7.70 6.72 9.03
C SER A 45 8.51 7.87 8.41
N ARG A 46 9.79 7.62 8.06
CA ARG A 46 10.62 8.61 7.35
C ARG A 46 10.08 8.92 5.95
N ALA A 47 9.53 7.92 5.28
CA ALA A 47 8.90 7.99 3.97
C ALA A 47 7.68 7.07 3.91
N VAL A 48 6.69 7.44 3.09
CA VAL A 48 5.53 6.62 2.75
C VAL A 48 5.36 6.66 1.23
N LEU A 49 5.20 5.50 0.61
CA LEU A 49 4.97 5.32 -0.82
C LEU A 49 3.68 4.51 -0.99
N LEU A 50 2.76 4.99 -1.83
CA LEU A 50 1.53 4.24 -2.10
C LEU A 50 1.76 3.26 -3.23
N THR A 51 1.39 2.00 -2.99
CA THR A 51 1.37 0.94 -3.99
C THR A 51 -0.08 0.54 -4.29
N THR A 52 -0.29 -0.22 -5.35
CA THR A 52 -1.63 -0.70 -5.74
C THR A 52 -2.12 -1.90 -4.93
N SER A 53 -1.24 -2.53 -4.14
CA SER A 53 -1.58 -3.62 -3.22
C SER A 53 -0.50 -3.80 -2.14
N CYS A 54 -0.86 -4.50 -1.05
CA CYS A 54 0.12 -4.91 -0.04
C CYS A 54 1.16 -5.90 -0.59
N THR A 55 0.78 -6.76 -1.55
CA THR A 55 1.73 -7.66 -2.23
C THR A 55 2.83 -6.86 -2.96
N HIS A 56 2.47 -5.85 -3.76
CA HIS A 56 3.46 -4.99 -4.42
C HIS A 56 4.33 -4.21 -3.42
N ALA A 57 3.78 -3.83 -2.26
CA ALA A 57 4.58 -3.19 -1.21
C ALA A 57 5.65 -4.14 -0.66
N LEU A 58 5.31 -5.42 -0.44
CA LEU A 58 6.23 -6.44 0.03
C LEU A 58 7.28 -6.79 -1.03
N GLU A 59 6.89 -6.93 -2.30
CA GLU A 59 7.83 -7.16 -3.41
C GLU A 59 8.81 -5.98 -3.57
N MET A 60 8.30 -4.75 -3.49
CA MET A 60 9.15 -3.55 -3.49
C MET A 60 10.12 -3.54 -2.29
N ALA A 61 9.68 -4.00 -1.12
CA ALA A 61 10.54 -4.11 0.05
C ALA A 61 11.62 -5.18 -0.13
N ALA A 62 11.30 -6.35 -0.71
CA ALA A 62 12.27 -7.39 -1.03
C ALA A 62 13.34 -6.88 -2.02
N LEU A 63 12.91 -6.17 -3.07
CA LEU A 63 13.82 -5.51 -4.01
C LEU A 63 14.71 -4.46 -3.34
N LEU A 64 14.15 -3.63 -2.45
CA LEU A 64 14.90 -2.58 -1.74
C LEU A 64 15.92 -3.16 -0.76
N CYS A 65 15.59 -4.29 -0.12
CA CYS A 65 16.51 -5.06 0.73
C CYS A 65 17.56 -5.83 -0.07
N ASN A 66 17.46 -5.85 -1.40
CA ASN A 66 18.37 -6.53 -2.31
C ASN A 66 18.53 -8.03 -2.00
N ILE A 67 17.43 -8.70 -1.65
CA ILE A 67 17.39 -10.14 -1.37
C ILE A 67 17.88 -10.93 -2.60
N GLN A 68 18.78 -11.88 -2.39
CA GLN A 68 19.39 -12.72 -3.41
C GLN A 68 19.05 -14.22 -3.20
N PRO A 69 19.19 -15.06 -4.24
CA PRO A 69 19.09 -16.50 -4.09
C PRO A 69 20.08 -17.03 -3.04
N GLY A 70 19.55 -17.75 -2.05
CA GLY A 70 20.31 -18.27 -0.91
C GLY A 70 20.19 -17.45 0.38
N ASP A 71 19.64 -16.23 0.31
CA ASP A 71 19.33 -15.44 1.50
C ASP A 71 18.16 -16.05 2.29
N GLU A 72 18.20 -15.92 3.61
CA GLU A 72 17.15 -16.41 4.51
C GLU A 72 16.29 -15.26 5.04
N VAL A 73 14.96 -15.45 4.97
CA VAL A 73 13.96 -14.49 5.48
C VAL A 73 13.08 -15.20 6.51
N ILE A 74 13.05 -14.68 7.74
CA ILE A 74 12.21 -15.22 8.81
C ILE A 74 10.78 -14.72 8.64
N LEU A 75 9.82 -15.65 8.56
CA LEU A 75 8.40 -15.35 8.41
C LEU A 75 7.55 -16.22 9.35
N PRO A 76 6.40 -15.71 9.83
CA PRO A 76 5.46 -16.51 10.59
C PRO A 76 4.79 -17.56 9.70
N SER A 77 4.64 -18.79 10.18
CA SER A 77 3.97 -19.87 9.44
C SER A 77 2.46 -19.64 9.27
N PHE A 78 1.85 -18.85 10.15
CA PHE A 78 0.44 -18.45 10.06
C PHE A 78 0.32 -17.01 9.56
N THR A 79 0.25 -16.85 8.25
CA THR A 79 0.13 -15.55 7.57
C THR A 79 -0.55 -15.72 6.21
N PHE A 80 -0.80 -14.61 5.51
CA PHE A 80 -1.29 -14.66 4.13
C PHE A 80 -0.15 -14.97 3.15
N VAL A 81 -0.44 -15.68 2.06
CA VAL A 81 0.56 -16.20 1.10
C VAL A 81 1.44 -15.11 0.49
N SER A 82 0.90 -13.89 0.32
CA SER A 82 1.66 -12.73 -0.18
C SER A 82 2.92 -12.44 0.63
N THR A 83 2.94 -12.75 1.92
CA THR A 83 4.11 -12.56 2.79
C THR A 83 5.29 -13.43 2.35
N ALA A 84 5.04 -14.67 1.93
CA ALA A 84 6.11 -15.58 1.46
C ALA A 84 6.44 -15.33 -0.01
N ASN A 85 5.43 -15.16 -0.87
CA ASN A 85 5.63 -15.00 -2.31
C ASN A 85 6.51 -13.80 -2.66
N ALA A 86 6.41 -12.71 -1.91
CA ALA A 86 7.21 -11.51 -2.16
C ALA A 86 8.73 -11.71 -2.02
N PHE A 87 9.17 -12.74 -1.29
CA PHE A 87 10.59 -13.03 -1.01
C PHE A 87 11.07 -14.35 -1.62
N ALA A 88 10.23 -15.02 -2.41
CA ALA A 88 10.52 -16.30 -3.04
C ALA A 88 10.85 -16.19 -4.54
N LEU A 89 11.07 -14.96 -5.04
CA LEU A 89 11.35 -14.65 -6.45
C LEU A 89 12.77 -15.05 -6.87
#